data_AF-A0A352EXS2-F1
#
_entry.id   AF-A0A352EXS2-F1
#
_cell.length_a   1.000
_cell.length_b   1.000
_cell.length_c   1.000
_cell.angle_alpha   90.00
_cell.angle_beta   90.00
_cell.angle_gamma   90.00
#
_symmetry.space_group_name_H-M   'P 1'
#
loop_
_entity.id
_entity.type
_entity.pdbx_description
1 polymer ?
#
loop_
_entity_poly.entity_id
_entity_poly.type
_entity_poly.pdbx_seq_one_letter_code
_entity_poly.pdbx_strand_id
1 'polypeptide(L)'
;MPPRHTVTAVVTGKPIDLGGSSGRREATGRGILFVINEAVKKFGMTPAETRVVVQGSGNVGGIGARLLHDAGYKVVAISDIHGGIYNPAGIDIPAALKHLYATRSFEAYAGVERVSNSELLELECDVLVPAATENQITSQNADRIKCKVLAEGANGPTTAAADQVLHEKGIFVIPDILANAGGVTVSYFEWV
;
A
#
# COMPACT_ATOMS: atom_id res chain seq x y z
N MET A 1 -31.07 -25.57 27.89
CA MET A 1 -30.06 -25.20 26.86
C MET A 1 -30.69 -24.14 25.97
N PRO A 2 -30.03 -23.01 25.72
CA PRO A 2 -30.51 -22.06 24.72
C PRO A 2 -30.52 -22.74 23.33
N PRO A 3 -31.50 -22.42 22.46
CA PRO A 3 -31.58 -22.99 21.13
C PRO A 3 -30.37 -22.60 20.29
N ARG A 4 -29.71 -23.61 19.71
CA ARG A 4 -28.63 -23.39 18.74
C ARG A 4 -29.25 -22.85 17.46
N HIS A 5 -28.83 -21.66 17.06
CA HIS A 5 -29.24 -21.03 15.80
C HIS A 5 -28.01 -20.41 15.13
N THR A 6 -28.06 -20.28 13.82
CA THR A 6 -26.97 -19.67 13.04
C THR A 6 -27.00 -18.16 13.22
N VAL A 7 -25.88 -17.59 13.67
CA VAL A 7 -25.66 -16.13 13.78
C VAL A 7 -24.43 -15.79 12.94
N THR A 8 -24.63 -15.46 11.67
CA THR A 8 -23.54 -15.16 10.73
C THR A 8 -22.81 -13.86 11.05
N ALA A 9 -23.45 -12.94 11.78
CA ALA A 9 -22.90 -11.64 12.18
C ALA A 9 -21.90 -11.72 13.35
N VAL A 10 -21.66 -12.89 13.95
CA VAL A 10 -20.69 -13.04 15.06
C VAL A 10 -19.23 -12.88 14.60
N VAL A 11 -18.98 -13.08 13.29
CA VAL A 11 -17.67 -12.89 12.65
C VAL A 11 -17.82 -12.20 11.29
N THR A 12 -16.78 -11.51 10.83
CA THR A 12 -16.68 -10.92 9.47
C THR A 12 -15.53 -11.55 8.69
N GLY A 13 -15.40 -11.26 7.39
CA GLY A 13 -14.43 -11.91 6.51
C GLY A 13 -14.85 -13.32 6.10
N LYS A 14 -16.15 -13.60 6.09
CA LYS A 14 -16.70 -14.91 5.71
C LYS A 14 -16.54 -15.14 4.20
N PRO A 15 -16.54 -16.41 3.74
CA PRO A 15 -16.77 -16.71 2.33
C PRO A 15 -18.08 -16.09 1.83
N ILE A 16 -18.16 -15.72 0.54
CA ILE A 16 -19.37 -15.15 -0.07
C ILE A 16 -20.59 -16.08 0.18
N ASP A 17 -20.41 -17.39 0.02
CA ASP A 17 -21.45 -18.40 0.23
C ASP A 17 -21.95 -18.48 1.69
N LEU A 18 -21.22 -17.88 2.64
CA LEU A 18 -21.56 -17.81 4.07
C LEU A 18 -21.94 -16.39 4.53
N GLY A 19 -22.33 -15.52 3.59
CA GLY A 19 -22.73 -14.13 3.87
C GLY A 19 -21.55 -13.17 4.02
N GLY A 20 -20.43 -13.46 3.36
CA GLY A 20 -19.30 -12.54 3.22
C GLY A 20 -19.60 -11.38 2.27
N SER A 21 -18.85 -10.28 2.41
CA SER A 21 -19.03 -9.10 1.56
C SER A 21 -18.17 -9.13 0.29
N SER A 22 -18.80 -8.87 -0.86
CA SER A 22 -18.12 -8.65 -2.13
C SER A 22 -17.20 -7.43 -2.04
N GLY A 23 -15.94 -7.58 -2.45
CA GLY A 23 -14.96 -6.50 -2.43
C GLY A 23 -14.05 -6.45 -1.20
N ARG A 24 -14.24 -7.33 -0.20
CA ARG A 24 -13.38 -7.39 1.00
C ARG A 24 -11.89 -7.48 0.68
N ARG A 25 -11.53 -8.23 -0.37
CA ARG A 25 -10.14 -8.42 -0.82
C ARG A 25 -9.49 -7.10 -1.27
N GLU A 26 -10.23 -6.24 -1.96
CA GLU A 26 -9.69 -5.00 -2.54
C GLU A 26 -9.82 -3.79 -1.62
N ALA A 27 -10.61 -3.91 -0.55
CA ALA A 27 -11.05 -2.81 0.28
C ALA A 27 -9.91 -1.94 0.84
N THR A 28 -8.88 -2.57 1.40
CA THR A 28 -7.74 -1.85 1.99
C THR A 28 -6.90 -1.14 0.92
N GLY A 29 -6.56 -1.83 -0.18
CA GLY A 29 -5.83 -1.20 -1.30
C GLY A 29 -6.62 -0.05 -1.95
N ARG A 30 -7.95 -0.14 -1.96
CA ARG A 30 -8.83 0.95 -2.42
C ARG A 30 -8.87 2.13 -1.45
N GLY A 31 -8.82 1.85 -0.15
CA GLY A 31 -8.66 2.88 0.89
C GLY A 31 -7.39 3.72 0.67
N ILE A 32 -6.27 3.06 0.37
CA ILE A 32 -5.00 3.71 0.03
C ILE A 32 -5.16 4.66 -1.17
N LEU A 33 -5.77 4.21 -2.26
CA LEU A 33 -6.05 5.07 -3.42
C LEU A 33 -6.84 6.33 -3.01
N PHE A 34 -7.88 6.19 -2.19
CA PHE A 34 -8.72 7.32 -1.79
C PHE A 34 -7.96 8.34 -0.95
N VAL A 35 -7.20 7.90 0.06
CA VAL A 35 -6.46 8.84 0.91
C VAL A 35 -5.32 9.52 0.15
N ILE A 36 -4.66 8.80 -0.78
CA ILE A 36 -3.64 9.39 -1.66
C ILE A 36 -4.27 10.42 -2.59
N ASN A 37 -5.43 10.15 -3.18
CA ASN A 37 -6.13 11.11 -4.03
C ASN A 37 -6.44 12.42 -3.29
N GLU A 38 -6.89 12.35 -2.03
CA GLU A 38 -7.16 13.55 -1.24
C GLU A 38 -5.87 14.30 -0.84
N ALA A 39 -4.80 13.57 -0.51
CA ALA A 39 -3.51 14.19 -0.23
C ALA A 39 -2.91 14.89 -1.47
N VAL A 40 -2.96 14.23 -2.63
CA VAL A 40 -2.49 14.75 -3.91
C VAL A 40 -3.24 16.03 -4.29
N LYS A 41 -4.57 16.05 -4.14
CA LYS A 41 -5.40 17.27 -4.31
C LYS A 41 -4.98 18.38 -3.34
N LYS A 42 -4.83 18.07 -2.05
CA LYS A 42 -4.43 19.03 -1.01
C LYS A 42 -3.10 19.72 -1.34
N PHE A 43 -2.20 19.01 -1.99
CA PHE A 43 -0.89 19.51 -2.39
C PHE A 43 -0.82 20.07 -3.82
N GLY A 44 -1.96 20.19 -4.52
CA GLY A 44 -2.03 20.73 -5.87
C GLY A 44 -1.34 19.86 -6.93
N MET A 45 -1.17 18.56 -6.67
CA MET A 45 -0.53 17.63 -7.59
C MET A 45 -1.58 16.91 -8.44
N THR A 46 -1.16 16.34 -9.57
CA THR A 46 -2.02 15.52 -10.43
C THR A 46 -1.52 14.06 -10.45
N PRO A 47 -2.40 13.06 -10.65
CA PRO A 47 -1.96 11.66 -10.73
C PRO A 47 -0.83 11.44 -11.75
N ALA A 48 -0.97 12.01 -12.95
CA ALA A 48 -0.02 11.83 -14.06
C ALA A 48 1.40 12.31 -13.75
N GLU A 49 1.53 13.32 -12.88
CA GLU A 49 2.82 13.91 -12.49
C GLU A 49 3.35 13.33 -11.16
N THR A 50 2.54 12.54 -10.45
CA THR A 50 2.87 12.01 -9.13
C THR A 50 3.56 10.66 -9.24
N ARG A 51 4.84 10.60 -8.81
CA ARG A 51 5.62 9.37 -8.71
C ARG A 51 5.28 8.63 -7.42
N VAL A 52 4.95 7.35 -7.53
CA VAL A 52 4.57 6.51 -6.40
C VAL A 52 5.55 5.35 -6.23
N VAL A 53 6.00 5.14 -4.99
CA VAL A 53 6.77 3.96 -4.58
C VAL A 53 5.93 3.13 -3.62
N VAL A 54 5.84 1.82 -3.86
CA VAL A 54 5.04 0.92 -3.02
C VAL A 54 5.91 -0.20 -2.46
N GLN A 55 6.05 -0.26 -1.14
CA GLN A 55 6.69 -1.40 -0.48
C GLN A 55 5.67 -2.51 -0.27
N GLY A 56 5.97 -3.71 -0.77
CA GLY A 56 5.11 -4.88 -0.62
C GLY A 56 4.08 -5.05 -1.74
N SER A 57 3.96 -6.28 -2.24
CA SER A 57 3.08 -6.66 -3.37
C SER A 57 1.95 -7.59 -2.93
N GLY A 58 1.62 -7.60 -1.64
CA GLY A 58 0.52 -8.39 -1.08
C GLY A 58 -0.87 -7.81 -1.42
N ASN A 59 -1.90 -8.24 -0.69
CA ASN A 59 -3.27 -7.75 -0.91
C ASN A 59 -3.38 -6.22 -0.80
N VAL A 60 -2.65 -5.60 0.12
CA VAL A 60 -2.70 -4.14 0.30
C VAL A 60 -1.87 -3.44 -0.76
N GLY A 61 -0.55 -3.65 -0.76
CA GLY A 61 0.36 -2.95 -1.66
C GLY A 61 0.19 -3.32 -3.13
N GLY A 62 -0.03 -4.59 -3.47
CA GLY A 62 -0.24 -5.03 -4.86
C GLY A 62 -1.55 -4.51 -5.46
N ILE A 63 -2.67 -4.60 -4.72
CA ILE A 63 -3.94 -4.03 -5.18
C ILE A 63 -3.88 -2.51 -5.19
N GLY A 64 -3.29 -1.89 -4.17
CA GLY A 64 -3.09 -0.44 -4.10
C GLY A 64 -2.27 0.07 -5.28
N ALA A 65 -1.13 -0.55 -5.58
CA ALA A 65 -0.27 -0.20 -6.71
C ALA A 65 -1.01 -0.32 -8.04
N ARG A 66 -1.78 -1.40 -8.24
CA ARG A 66 -2.60 -1.58 -9.44
C ARG A 66 -3.66 -0.48 -9.56
N LEU A 67 -4.40 -0.20 -8.48
CA LEU A 67 -5.45 0.82 -8.49
C LEU A 67 -4.89 2.24 -8.70
N LEU A 68 -3.70 2.53 -8.17
CA LEU A 68 -2.99 3.79 -8.41
C LEU A 68 -2.55 3.89 -9.87
N HIS A 69 -1.94 2.84 -10.42
CA HIS A 69 -1.60 2.76 -11.84
C HIS A 69 -2.83 2.99 -12.74
N ASP A 70 -3.94 2.29 -12.47
CA ASP A 70 -5.19 2.41 -13.23
C ASP A 70 -5.81 3.82 -13.11
N ALA A 71 -5.57 4.52 -12.00
CA ALA A 71 -5.98 5.91 -11.79
C ALA A 71 -5.04 6.94 -12.43
N GLY A 72 -3.99 6.50 -13.13
CA GLY A 72 -3.05 7.36 -13.86
C GLY A 72 -1.84 7.82 -13.05
N TYR A 73 -1.60 7.25 -11.87
CA TYR A 73 -0.36 7.50 -11.12
C TYR A 73 0.84 6.83 -11.77
N LYS A 74 2.00 7.50 -11.69
CA LYS A 74 3.25 6.92 -12.15
C LYS A 74 3.88 6.07 -11.05
N VAL A 75 3.51 4.79 -10.98
CA VAL A 75 4.16 3.87 -10.04
C VAL A 75 5.57 3.55 -10.56
N VAL A 76 6.58 4.06 -9.87
CA VAL A 76 7.99 3.95 -10.28
C VAL A 76 8.72 2.82 -9.58
N ALA A 77 8.24 2.33 -8.43
CA ALA A 77 8.82 1.16 -7.79
C ALA A 77 7.79 0.32 -7.03
N ILE A 78 8.03 -0.98 -6.99
CA ILE A 78 7.27 -1.93 -6.18
C ILE A 78 8.17 -3.07 -5.66
N SER A 79 7.96 -3.55 -4.43
CA SER A 79 8.70 -4.71 -3.89
C SER A 79 7.87 -5.91 -3.43
N ASP A 80 8.54 -7.05 -3.32
CA ASP A 80 8.12 -8.25 -2.63
C ASP A 80 9.12 -8.62 -1.51
N ILE A 81 9.02 -9.86 -1.00
CA ILE A 81 9.92 -10.37 0.05
C ILE A 81 11.37 -10.53 -0.40
N HIS A 82 11.64 -10.62 -1.71
CA HIS A 82 12.95 -10.82 -2.32
C HIS A 82 13.61 -9.50 -2.78
N GLY A 83 12.87 -8.40 -2.77
CA GLY A 83 13.35 -7.07 -3.14
C GLY A 83 12.39 -6.34 -4.08
N GLY A 84 12.85 -5.22 -4.62
CA GLY A 84 12.07 -4.32 -5.46
C GLY A 84 12.51 -4.27 -6.91
N ILE A 85 11.59 -3.78 -7.74
CA ILE A 85 11.86 -3.28 -9.09
C ILE A 85 11.63 -1.78 -9.13
N TYR A 86 12.44 -1.09 -9.91
CA TYR A 86 12.40 0.36 -10.07
C TYR A 86 12.51 0.74 -11.55
N ASN A 87 11.69 1.69 -11.98
CA ASN A 87 11.84 2.35 -13.27
C ASN A 87 11.33 3.81 -13.14
N PRO A 88 12.19 4.83 -13.29
CA PRO A 88 11.77 6.23 -13.21
C PRO A 88 10.79 6.63 -14.32
N ALA A 89 10.75 5.89 -15.44
CA ALA A 89 9.77 6.06 -16.51
C ALA A 89 8.40 5.46 -16.18
N GLY A 90 8.27 4.71 -15.08
CA GLY A 90 7.05 4.03 -14.66
C GLY A 90 7.10 2.53 -14.96
N ILE A 91 6.31 1.76 -14.22
CA ILE A 91 6.21 0.31 -14.34
C ILE A 91 4.78 -0.05 -14.78
N ASP A 92 4.64 -0.97 -15.74
CA ASP A 92 3.38 -1.66 -16.00
C ASP A 92 3.08 -2.59 -14.81
N ILE A 93 2.30 -2.07 -13.85
CA ILE A 93 2.00 -2.77 -12.60
C ILE A 93 1.17 -4.04 -12.84
N PRO A 94 0.13 -4.05 -13.70
CA PRO A 94 -0.55 -5.28 -14.07
C PRO A 94 0.39 -6.38 -14.58
N ALA A 95 1.32 -6.05 -15.48
CA ALA A 95 2.29 -7.02 -16.01
C ALA A 95 3.29 -7.47 -14.94
N ALA A 96 3.80 -6.56 -14.12
CA ALA A 96 4.73 -6.87 -13.04
C ALA A 96 4.11 -7.80 -11.98
N LEU A 97 2.87 -7.53 -11.55
CA LEU A 97 2.16 -8.39 -10.61
C LEU A 97 1.82 -9.76 -11.21
N LYS A 98 1.50 -9.81 -12.50
CA LYS A 98 1.30 -11.08 -13.23
C LYS A 98 2.59 -11.91 -13.27
N HIS A 99 3.73 -11.28 -13.55
CA HIS A 99 5.05 -11.91 -13.49
C HIS A 99 5.31 -12.46 -12.09
N LEU A 100 5.22 -11.61 -11.06
CA LEU A 100 5.41 -12.00 -9.67
C LEU A 100 4.53 -13.20 -9.27
N TYR A 101 3.27 -13.24 -9.70
CA TYR A 101 2.38 -14.36 -9.41
C TYR A 101 2.86 -15.67 -10.05
N ALA A 102 3.38 -15.61 -11.27
CA ALA A 102 3.85 -16.77 -12.03
C ALA A 102 5.21 -17.29 -11.55
N THR A 103 6.16 -16.39 -11.26
CA THR A 103 7.56 -16.73 -10.93
C THR A 103 7.83 -16.73 -9.43
N ARG A 104 6.93 -16.17 -8.62
CA ARG A 104 7.09 -15.93 -7.17
C ARG A 104 8.16 -14.92 -6.80
N SER A 105 8.77 -14.26 -7.77
CA SER A 105 9.72 -13.18 -7.55
C SER A 105 9.70 -12.19 -8.73
N PHE A 106 10.16 -10.98 -8.49
CA PHE A 106 10.43 -10.03 -9.59
C PHE A 106 11.74 -10.31 -10.36
N GLU A 107 12.42 -11.43 -10.10
CA GLU A 107 13.62 -11.80 -10.85
C GLU A 107 13.30 -11.96 -12.34
N ALA A 108 14.22 -11.52 -13.19
CA ALA A 108 14.09 -11.54 -14.64
C ALA A 108 12.91 -10.74 -15.23
N TYR A 109 12.23 -9.89 -14.44
CA TYR A 109 11.32 -8.89 -15.02
C TYR A 109 12.15 -7.85 -15.79
N ALA A 110 11.87 -7.69 -17.09
CA ALA A 110 12.69 -6.89 -17.99
C ALA A 110 12.34 -5.38 -17.91
N GLY A 111 13.29 -4.53 -18.30
CA GLY A 111 13.05 -3.08 -18.42
C GLY A 111 12.93 -2.34 -17.09
N VAL A 112 13.48 -2.92 -16.02
CA VAL A 112 13.52 -2.33 -14.67
C VAL A 112 14.89 -2.56 -14.05
N GLU A 113 15.22 -1.72 -13.07
CA GLU A 113 16.35 -1.90 -12.18
C GLU A 113 15.93 -2.70 -10.94
N ARG A 114 16.83 -3.53 -10.42
CA ARG A 114 16.61 -4.26 -9.16
C ARG A 114 17.11 -3.41 -8.01
N VAL A 115 16.32 -3.34 -6.95
CA VAL A 115 16.65 -2.63 -5.71
C VAL A 115 16.37 -3.53 -4.51
N SER A 116 17.09 -3.35 -3.42
CA SER A 116 16.73 -3.97 -2.14
C SER A 116 15.49 -3.32 -1.53
N ASN A 117 14.90 -3.98 -0.53
CA ASN A 117 13.75 -3.42 0.20
C ASN A 117 14.10 -2.14 0.96
N SER A 118 15.33 -2.01 1.47
CA SER A 118 15.82 -0.79 2.12
C SER A 118 16.02 0.33 1.11
N GLU A 119 16.68 0.05 -0.02
CA GLU A 119 16.90 1.05 -1.07
C GLU A 119 15.58 1.54 -1.65
N LEU A 120 14.58 0.67 -1.82
CA LEU A 120 13.26 1.05 -2.33
C LEU A 120 12.60 2.14 -1.48
N LEU A 121 12.66 2.03 -0.14
CA LEU A 121 12.06 3.04 0.76
C LEU A 121 12.75 4.41 0.64
N GLU A 122 14.02 4.43 0.23
CA GLU A 122 14.86 5.62 0.14
C GLU A 122 14.83 6.28 -1.25
N LEU A 123 14.10 5.67 -2.21
CA LEU A 123 13.91 6.22 -3.55
C LEU A 123 13.15 7.54 -3.49
N GLU A 124 13.58 8.49 -4.32
CA GLU A 124 12.90 9.77 -4.45
C GLU A 124 11.56 9.59 -5.17
N CYS A 125 10.49 10.01 -4.51
CA CYS A 125 9.13 9.93 -5.03
C CYS A 125 8.27 11.06 -4.46
N ASP A 126 7.03 11.17 -4.93
CA ASP A 126 6.06 12.12 -4.39
C ASP A 126 5.24 11.45 -3.28
N VAL A 127 4.88 10.17 -3.49
CA VAL A 127 4.12 9.35 -2.55
C VAL A 127 4.86 8.04 -2.26
N LEU A 128 5.10 7.75 -0.98
CA LEU A 128 5.63 6.47 -0.50
C LEU A 128 4.53 5.69 0.23
N VAL A 129 4.36 4.41 -0.13
CA VAL A 129 3.34 3.51 0.46
C VAL A 129 4.01 2.31 1.12
N PRO A 130 4.33 2.35 2.43
CA PRO A 130 4.80 1.18 3.15
C PRO A 130 3.63 0.22 3.43
N ALA A 131 3.57 -0.89 2.70
CA ALA A 131 2.48 -1.88 2.76
C ALA A 131 2.98 -3.34 2.89
N ALA A 132 4.14 -3.52 3.53
CA ALA A 132 4.73 -4.84 3.80
C ALA A 132 4.49 -5.26 5.26
N THR A 133 5.44 -4.95 6.16
CA THR A 133 5.42 -5.30 7.58
C THR A 133 5.57 -4.06 8.46
N GLU A 134 5.53 -4.25 9.78
CA GLU A 134 5.82 -3.23 10.78
C GLU A 134 7.30 -2.78 10.76
N ASN A 135 7.59 -1.64 11.38
CA ASN A 135 8.93 -1.14 11.69
C ASN A 135 9.90 -1.08 10.49
N GLN A 136 9.38 -0.76 9.30
CA GLN A 136 10.17 -0.60 8.08
C GLN A 136 10.83 0.77 7.99
N ILE A 137 10.18 1.78 8.57
CA ILE A 137 10.69 3.14 8.65
C ILE A 137 11.06 3.40 10.11
N THR A 138 12.35 3.52 10.36
CA THR A 138 12.94 3.64 11.69
C THR A 138 13.88 4.84 11.75
N SER A 139 14.42 5.14 12.93
CA SER A 139 15.45 6.17 13.08
C SER A 139 16.70 5.93 12.23
N GLN A 140 16.90 4.70 11.72
CA GLN A 140 18.04 4.34 10.89
C GLN A 140 17.89 4.76 9.41
N ASN A 141 16.67 5.03 8.93
CA ASN A 141 16.41 5.36 7.51
C ASN A 141 15.46 6.54 7.29
N ALA A 142 14.75 7.03 8.32
CA ALA A 142 13.84 8.17 8.19
C ALA A 142 14.52 9.43 7.63
N ASP A 143 15.82 9.62 7.92
CA ASP A 143 16.65 10.70 7.39
C ASP A 143 16.84 10.61 5.87
N ARG A 144 16.81 9.39 5.30
CA ARG A 144 16.99 9.12 3.86
C ARG A 144 15.69 9.02 3.07
N ILE A 145 14.53 8.95 3.73
CA ILE A 145 13.22 8.97 3.05
C ILE A 145 13.03 10.29 2.28
N LYS A 146 12.67 10.20 1.01
CA LYS A 146 12.48 11.36 0.11
C LYS A 146 11.10 11.28 -0.55
N CYS A 147 10.08 11.70 0.20
CA CYS A 147 8.73 11.83 -0.33
C CYS A 147 8.04 13.08 0.22
N LYS A 148 6.93 13.48 -0.42
CA LYS A 148 6.06 14.54 0.08
C LYS A 148 4.92 13.98 0.93
N VAL A 149 4.42 12.81 0.56
CA VAL A 149 3.35 12.09 1.24
C VAL A 149 3.81 10.67 1.55
N LEU A 150 3.58 10.23 2.78
CA LEU A 150 3.78 8.85 3.21
C LEU A 150 2.44 8.27 3.64
N ALA A 151 1.96 7.23 2.97
CA ALA A 151 0.64 6.64 3.22
C ALA A 151 0.76 5.21 3.76
N GLU A 152 0.48 5.03 5.05
CA GLU A 152 0.75 3.79 5.76
C GLU A 152 -0.27 2.68 5.40
N GLY A 153 0.14 1.75 4.55
CA GLY A 153 -0.70 0.61 4.15
C GLY A 153 -0.62 -0.57 5.12
N ALA A 154 0.52 -0.77 5.77
CA ALA A 154 0.70 -1.75 6.83
C ALA A 154 0.25 -1.19 8.19
N ASN A 155 0.15 -2.04 9.21
CA ASN A 155 -0.02 -1.59 10.60
C ASN A 155 1.37 -1.31 11.20
N GLY A 156 1.55 -0.12 11.78
CA GLY A 156 2.81 0.32 12.39
C GLY A 156 4.05 0.22 11.50
N PRO A 157 4.03 0.62 10.22
CA PRO A 157 5.24 0.58 9.39
C PRO A 157 6.32 1.57 9.85
N THR A 158 5.93 2.63 10.56
CA THR A 158 6.81 3.71 11.04
C THR A 158 6.94 3.66 12.55
N THR A 159 8.17 3.75 13.08
CA THR A 159 8.38 3.85 14.53
C THR A 159 8.12 5.28 15.04
N ALA A 160 7.79 5.44 16.31
CA ALA A 160 7.58 6.76 16.91
C ALA A 160 8.82 7.70 16.76
N ALA A 161 10.03 7.14 16.85
CA ALA A 161 11.26 7.90 16.64
C ALA A 161 11.43 8.34 15.17
N ALA A 162 11.00 7.51 14.22
CA ALA A 162 11.01 7.86 12.81
C ALA A 162 9.96 8.93 12.47
N ASP A 163 8.77 8.83 13.05
CA ASP A 163 7.68 9.78 12.84
C ASP A 163 8.11 11.22 13.18
N GLN A 164 8.84 11.41 14.28
CA GLN A 164 9.41 12.70 14.64
C GLN A 164 10.36 13.25 13.55
N VAL A 165 11.24 12.41 13.01
CA VAL A 165 12.17 12.80 11.94
C VAL A 165 11.42 13.15 10.65
N LEU A 166 10.38 12.38 10.30
CA LEU A 166 9.55 12.65 9.13
C LEU A 166 8.79 13.97 9.27
N HIS A 167 8.28 14.25 10.48
CA HIS A 167 7.59 15.50 10.80
C HIS A 167 8.53 16.71 10.68
N GLU A 168 9.74 16.62 11.25
CA GLU A 168 10.76 17.68 11.15
C GLU A 168 11.18 17.93 9.69
N LYS A 169 11.14 16.90 8.84
CA LYS A 169 11.38 17.01 7.39
C LYS A 169 10.19 17.56 6.60
N GLY A 170 9.04 17.77 7.23
CA GLY A 170 7.82 18.25 6.58
C GLY A 170 7.14 17.20 5.69
N ILE A 171 7.40 15.91 5.91
CA ILE A 171 6.75 14.82 5.19
C ILE A 171 5.34 14.66 5.74
N PHE A 172 4.33 14.64 4.85
CA PHE A 172 2.94 14.47 5.25
C PHE A 172 2.60 13.00 5.43
N VAL A 173 2.53 12.55 6.68
CA VAL A 173 2.18 11.17 7.03
C VAL A 173 0.66 11.01 7.12
N ILE A 174 0.12 10.05 6.36
CA ILE A 174 -1.25 9.56 6.49
C ILE A 174 -1.17 8.28 7.33
N PRO A 175 -1.66 8.31 8.58
CA PRO A 175 -1.47 7.22 9.52
C PRO A 175 -2.26 5.97 9.13
N ASP A 176 -1.76 4.81 9.54
CA ASP A 176 -2.33 3.50 9.24
C ASP A 176 -3.81 3.37 9.60
N ILE A 177 -4.23 3.90 10.76
CA ILE A 177 -5.61 3.93 11.25
C ILE A 177 -6.60 4.55 10.26
N LEU A 178 -6.13 5.41 9.36
CA LEU A 178 -6.91 6.00 8.28
C LEU A 178 -6.62 5.33 6.94
N ALA A 179 -5.34 5.19 6.59
CA ALA A 179 -4.91 4.75 5.27
C ALA A 179 -5.30 3.30 4.95
N ASN A 180 -5.29 2.41 5.94
CA ASN A 180 -5.62 0.99 5.76
C ASN A 180 -7.07 0.62 6.18
N ALA A 181 -7.87 1.62 6.59
CA ALA A 181 -9.20 1.45 7.18
C ALA A 181 -10.25 0.85 6.22
N GLY A 182 -10.01 0.85 4.90
CA GLY A 182 -10.98 0.32 3.93
C GLY A 182 -11.42 -1.11 4.24
N GLY A 183 -10.51 -1.94 4.76
CA GLY A 183 -10.83 -3.29 5.18
C GLY A 183 -11.85 -3.38 6.31
N VAL A 184 -11.70 -2.54 7.35
CA VAL A 184 -12.65 -2.51 8.47
C VAL A 184 -14.00 -1.92 8.02
N THR A 185 -14.00 -0.94 7.12
CA THR A 185 -15.24 -0.39 6.53
C THR A 185 -16.05 -1.46 5.81
N VAL A 186 -15.42 -2.32 5.02
CA VAL A 186 -16.14 -3.41 4.32
C VAL A 186 -16.55 -4.52 5.29
N SER A 187 -15.76 -4.80 6.34
CA SER A 187 -16.19 -5.68 7.42
C SER A 187 -17.43 -5.15 8.15
N TYR A 188 -17.57 -3.83 8.31
CA TYR A 188 -18.79 -3.22 8.83
C TYR A 188 -19.98 -3.41 7.87
N PHE A 189 -19.78 -3.22 6.57
CA PHE A 189 -20.82 -3.51 5.56
C PHE A 189 -21.22 -4.99 5.48
N GLU A 190 -20.35 -5.92 5.88
CA GLU A 190 -20.68 -7.35 6.01
C GLU A 190 -21.54 -7.64 7.25
N TRP A 191 -21.43 -6.80 8.29
CA TRP A 191 -22.11 -6.99 9.55
C TRP A 191 -23.53 -6.40 9.57
N VAL A 192 -23.73 -5.28 8.86
CA VAL A 192 -25.02 -4.59 8.67
C VAL A 192 -25.90 -5.35 7.69
#